data_AF-A0A937N2H5-F1
#
_entry.id   AF-A0A937N2H5-F1
#
_cell.length_a   1.000
_cell.length_b   1.000
_cell.length_c   1.000
_cell.angle_alpha   90.00
_cell.angle_beta   90.00
_cell.angle_gamma   90.00
#
_symmetry.space_group_name_H-M   'P 1'
#
loop_
_entity.id
_entity.type
_entity.pdbx_description
1 polymer ?
#
loop_
_entity_poly.entity_id
_entity_poly.type
_entity_poly.pdbx_seq_one_letter_code
_entity_poly.pdbx_strand_id
1 'polypeptide(L)'
;MVRKILVLLVLASLFGCRSDEQPVAPVPAASDAPAVPPAEMRMMLEGLRSDHPRVQYAALENLSRFPSVVQTYREHVERLEKGGKDQRVRQKAAELLASLEE
;
A
#
# COMPACT_ATOMS: atom_id res chain seq x y z
N MET A 1 43.82 -27.05 -13.78
CA MET A 1 43.38 -28.47 -13.67
C MET A 1 43.49 -28.89 -12.21
N VAL A 2 42.38 -29.14 -11.50
CA VAL A 2 42.15 -30.19 -10.46
C VAL A 2 40.65 -30.04 -10.10
N ARG A 3 39.77 -30.74 -10.81
CA ARG A 3 38.98 -31.93 -10.37
C ARG A 3 37.72 -31.59 -9.57
N LYS A 4 36.59 -31.77 -10.28
CA LYS A 4 35.24 -32.05 -9.78
C LYS A 4 35.26 -33.15 -8.72
N ILE A 5 34.57 -32.97 -7.60
CA ILE A 5 34.01 -34.09 -6.81
C ILE A 5 32.58 -33.70 -6.42
N LEU A 6 31.66 -34.47 -6.99
CA LEU A 6 30.23 -34.52 -6.71
C LEU A 6 30.01 -35.82 -5.95
N VAL A 7 29.56 -35.76 -4.69
CA VAL A 7 28.98 -36.89 -3.93
C VAL A 7 27.99 -36.26 -2.94
N LEU A 8 26.70 -36.20 -3.27
CA LEU A 8 25.67 -37.20 -2.95
C LEU A 8 25.47 -37.46 -1.44
N LEU A 9 24.34 -36.92 -0.95
CA LEU A 9 23.24 -37.70 -0.38
C LEU A 9 23.49 -38.35 1.00
N VAL A 10 22.97 -37.72 2.07
CA VAL A 10 22.47 -38.44 3.24
C VAL A 10 21.15 -37.81 3.69
N LEU A 11 20.05 -38.36 3.18
CA LEU A 11 18.80 -38.43 3.94
C LEU A 11 19.05 -39.35 5.14
N ALA A 12 18.81 -38.86 6.35
CA ALA A 12 18.26 -39.57 7.51
C ALA A 12 18.68 -38.78 8.77
N SER A 13 17.79 -37.97 9.30
CA SER A 13 16.89 -38.37 10.38
C SER A 13 17.55 -38.32 11.76
N LEU A 14 16.82 -37.68 12.67
CA LEU A 14 16.74 -37.89 14.11
C LEU A 14 17.36 -36.79 15.00
N PHE A 15 16.44 -36.17 15.73
CA PHE A 15 16.60 -35.73 17.11
C PHE A 15 17.52 -34.54 17.39
N GLY A 16 16.88 -33.40 17.63
CA GLY A 16 17.50 -32.32 18.38
C GLY A 16 16.61 -31.10 18.42
N CYS A 17 15.66 -31.07 19.35
CA CYS A 17 15.05 -29.83 19.83
C CYS A 17 16.18 -28.85 20.17
N ARG A 18 16.39 -27.85 19.32
CA ARG A 18 17.17 -26.68 19.67
C ARG A 18 16.33 -25.50 19.24
N SER A 19 15.76 -24.84 20.25
CA SER A 19 15.00 -23.62 20.14
C SER A 19 15.76 -22.62 19.28
N ASP A 20 15.36 -22.53 18.02
CA ASP A 20 15.67 -21.40 17.16
C ASP A 20 14.77 -20.28 17.65
N GLU A 21 15.19 -19.62 18.72
CA GLU A 21 14.63 -18.35 19.13
C GLU A 21 15.08 -17.35 18.07
N GLN A 22 14.37 -17.36 16.92
CA GLN A 22 14.50 -16.35 15.89
C GLN A 22 14.41 -15.00 16.60
N PRO A 23 15.40 -14.10 16.43
CA PRO A 23 15.23 -12.73 16.86
C PRO A 23 13.99 -12.22 16.14
N VAL A 24 12.90 -12.04 16.89
CA VAL A 24 11.70 -11.41 16.38
C VAL A 24 12.17 -10.03 15.94
N ALA A 25 12.33 -9.84 14.63
CA ALA A 25 12.61 -8.53 14.06
C ALA A 25 11.59 -7.57 14.68
N PRO A 26 12.01 -6.37 15.12
CA PRO A 26 11.09 -5.44 15.76
C PRO A 26 9.92 -5.24 14.82
N VAL A 27 8.74 -5.72 15.26
CA VAL A 27 7.47 -5.43 14.61
C VAL A 27 7.46 -3.90 14.51
N PRO A 28 7.46 -3.30 13.30
CA PRO A 28 7.43 -1.85 13.21
C PRO A 28 6.22 -1.42 14.04
N ALA A 29 6.49 -0.67 15.10
CA ALA A 29 5.49 -0.19 16.04
C ALA A 29 4.32 0.30 15.19
N ALA A 30 3.16 -0.34 15.38
CA ALA A 30 1.94 -0.03 14.67
C ALA A 30 1.77 1.49 14.80
N SER A 31 2.07 2.18 13.71
CA SER A 31 2.02 3.63 13.69
C SER A 31 0.59 3.99 14.10
N ASP A 32 0.43 5.00 14.95
CA ASP A 32 -0.83 5.65 15.34
C ASP A 32 -1.53 6.32 14.11
N ALA A 33 -1.47 5.68 12.94
CA ALA A 33 -2.28 6.02 11.81
C ALA A 33 -3.73 5.68 12.15
N PRO A 34 -4.68 6.61 11.94
CA PRO A 34 -6.08 6.31 12.12
C PRO A 34 -6.43 5.08 11.28
N ALA A 35 -6.88 4.02 11.96
CA ALA A 35 -7.25 2.78 11.31
C ALA A 35 -8.51 3.05 10.47
N VAL A 36 -8.32 3.29 9.18
CA VAL A 36 -9.43 3.45 8.24
C VAL A 36 -10.23 2.14 8.24
N PRO A 37 -11.55 2.17 8.50
CA PRO A 37 -12.37 0.96 8.44
C PRO A 37 -12.20 0.29 7.06
N PRO A 38 -12.00 -1.04 6.99
CA PRO A 38 -11.74 -1.71 5.72
C PRO A 38 -12.81 -1.49 4.65
N ALA A 39 -14.07 -1.35 5.07
CA ALA A 39 -15.18 -1.03 4.17
C ALA A 39 -15.07 0.38 3.59
N GLU A 40 -14.71 1.37 4.42
CA GLU A 40 -14.55 2.76 4.00
C GLU A 40 -13.36 2.92 3.05
N MET A 41 -12.24 2.25 3.37
CA MET A 41 -11.09 2.16 2.49
C MET A 41 -11.47 1.61 1.11
N ARG A 42 -12.21 0.49 1.06
CA ARG A 42 -12.66 -0.10 -0.21
C ARG A 42 -13.53 0.86 -1.00
N MET A 43 -14.51 1.51 -0.36
CA MET A 43 -15.38 2.47 -1.02
C MET A 43 -14.61 3.66 -1.62
N MET A 44 -13.62 4.19 -0.90
CA MET A 44 -12.76 5.27 -1.41
C MET A 44 -11.98 4.79 -2.65
N LEU A 45 -11.33 3.63 -2.57
CA LEU A 45 -10.51 3.10 -3.67
C LEU A 45 -11.33 2.71 -4.90
N GLU A 46 -12.52 2.12 -4.70
CA GLU A 46 -13.47 1.85 -5.77
C GLU A 46 -13.99 3.14 -6.39
N GLY A 47 -14.25 4.15 -5.56
CA GLY A 47 -14.71 5.44 -6.04
C GLY A 47 -13.69 6.19 -6.89
N LEU A 48 -12.39 6.12 -6.55
CA LEU A 48 -11.31 6.64 -7.39
C LEU A 48 -11.26 5.98 -8.78
N ARG A 49 -11.63 4.70 -8.87
CA ARG A 49 -11.63 3.92 -10.13
C ARG A 49 -12.94 4.04 -10.90
N SER A 50 -13.96 4.68 -10.32
CA SER A 50 -15.26 4.87 -10.98
C SER A 50 -15.12 5.72 -12.23
N ASP A 51 -15.94 5.47 -13.24
CA ASP A 51 -16.07 6.36 -14.40
C ASP A 51 -16.94 7.60 -14.12
N HIS A 52 -17.59 7.67 -12.96
CA HIS A 52 -18.51 8.74 -12.61
C HIS A 52 -17.80 9.87 -11.86
N PRO A 53 -17.77 11.10 -12.41
CA PRO A 53 -17.06 12.21 -11.78
C PRO A 53 -17.48 12.53 -10.35
N ARG A 54 -18.78 12.41 -10.04
CA ARG A 54 -19.31 12.65 -8.69
C ARG A 54 -18.77 11.64 -7.68
N VAL A 55 -18.61 10.39 -8.09
CA VAL A 55 -18.08 9.31 -7.23
C VAL A 55 -16.58 9.50 -7.04
N GLN A 56 -15.84 9.82 -8.11
CA GLN A 56 -14.41 10.14 -8.02
C GLN A 56 -14.18 11.34 -7.09
N TYR A 57 -14.98 12.39 -7.20
CA TYR A 57 -14.88 13.57 -6.35
C TYR A 57 -15.15 13.23 -4.88
N ALA A 58 -16.23 12.49 -4.59
CA ALA A 58 -16.55 12.07 -3.22
C ALA A 58 -15.46 11.17 -2.63
N ALA A 59 -14.84 10.31 -3.45
CA ALA A 59 -13.71 9.50 -3.02
C ALA A 59 -12.49 10.36 -2.66
N LEU A 60 -12.13 11.33 -3.51
CA LEU A 60 -11.04 12.28 -3.23
C LEU A 60 -11.30 13.13 -1.99
N GLU A 61 -12.55 13.55 -1.79
CA GLU A 61 -12.97 14.28 -0.59
C GLU A 61 -12.82 13.45 0.68
N ASN A 62 -13.26 12.19 0.68
CA ASN A 62 -13.06 11.31 1.84
C ASN A 62 -11.58 10.99 2.08
N LEU A 63 -10.80 10.80 1.01
CA LEU A 63 -9.36 10.54 1.07
C LEU A 63 -8.57 11.68 1.72
N SER A 64 -9.04 12.93 1.61
CA SER A 64 -8.40 14.08 2.28
C SER A 64 -8.30 13.96 3.80
N ARG A 65 -9.11 13.09 4.42
CA ARG A 65 -9.07 12.82 5.86
C ARG A 65 -7.96 11.84 6.24
N PHE A 66 -7.33 11.19 5.26
CA PHE A 66 -6.38 10.10 5.48
C PHE A 66 -5.09 10.30 4.65
N PRO A 67 -4.21 11.24 5.02
CA PRO A 67 -3.01 11.56 4.24
C PRO A 67 -2.10 10.36 3.96
N SER A 68 -1.96 9.44 4.91
CA SER A 68 -1.18 8.19 4.73
C SER A 68 -1.72 7.30 3.61
N VAL A 69 -3.03 7.29 3.41
CA VAL A 69 -3.69 6.56 2.34
C VAL A 69 -3.45 7.26 1.02
N VAL A 70 -3.58 8.59 0.99
CA VAL A 70 -3.26 9.38 -0.21
C VAL A 70 -1.82 9.15 -0.65
N GLN A 71 -0.86 9.13 0.27
CA GLN A 71 0.55 8.81 -0.05
C GLN A 71 0.70 7.41 -0.65
N THR A 72 0.03 6.42 -0.04
CA THR A 72 0.05 5.02 -0.53
C THR A 72 -0.53 4.90 -1.94
N TYR A 73 -1.57 5.69 -2.25
CA TYR A 73 -2.26 5.66 -3.54
C TYR A 73 -1.99 6.91 -4.40
N ARG A 74 -0.86 7.59 -4.18
CA ARG A 74 -0.52 8.87 -4.83
C ARG A 74 -0.64 8.79 -6.34
N GLU A 75 -0.13 7.72 -6.93
CA GLU A 75 -0.20 7.48 -8.38
C GLU A 75 -1.63 7.48 -8.93
N HIS A 76 -2.60 6.93 -8.19
CA HIS A 76 -4.01 6.96 -8.62
C HIS A 76 -4.56 8.39 -8.61
N VAL A 77 -4.21 9.17 -7.60
CA VAL A 77 -4.62 10.58 -7.48
C VAL A 77 -3.98 11.41 -8.59
N GLU A 78 -2.70 11.21 -8.90
CA GLU A 78 -2.02 11.87 -10.02
C GLU A 78 -2.64 11.56 -11.38
N ARG A 79 -3.09 10.31 -11.62
CA ARG A 79 -3.80 9.98 -12.86
C ARG A 79 -5.13 10.72 -12.97
N LEU A 80 -5.85 10.89 -11.86
CA LEU A 80 -7.09 11.68 -11.84
C LEU A 80 -6.81 13.18 -12.01
N GLU A 81 -5.70 13.71 -11.48
CA GLU A 81 -5.28 15.10 -11.68
C GLU A 81 -4.98 15.39 -13.16
N LYS A 82 -4.18 14.54 -13.82
CA LYS A 82 -3.77 14.72 -15.22
C LYS A 82 -4.88 14.39 -16.22
N GLY A 83 -5.66 13.34 -15.94
CA GLY A 83 -6.55 12.69 -16.91
C GLY A 83 -8.02 12.62 -16.53
N GLY A 84 -8.43 13.18 -15.38
CA GLY A 84 -9.83 13.20 -14.96
C GLY A 84 -10.72 13.93 -15.96
N LYS A 85 -11.84 13.31 -16.34
CA LYS A 85 -12.80 13.87 -17.33
C LYS A 85 -13.46 15.17 -16.84
N ASP A 86 -13.62 15.31 -15.52
CA ASP A 86 -14.25 16.46 -14.89
C ASP A 86 -13.20 17.39 -14.26
N GLN A 87 -13.36 18.70 -14.50
CA GLN A 87 -12.44 19.71 -13.98
C GLN A 87 -12.36 19.73 -12.45
N ARG A 88 -13.49 19.52 -11.75
CA ARG A 88 -13.53 19.52 -10.29
C ARG A 88 -12.78 18.34 -9.70
N VAL A 89 -12.85 17.18 -10.36
CA VAL A 89 -12.07 16.00 -9.98
C VAL A 89 -10.58 16.28 -10.12
N ARG A 90 -10.15 16.86 -11.25
CA ARG A 90 -8.75 17.23 -11.46
C ARG A 90 -8.25 18.23 -10.43
N GLN A 91 -9.03 19.28 -10.17
CA GLN A 91 -8.71 20.29 -9.15
C GLN A 91 -8.61 19.67 -7.76
N LYS A 92 -9.58 18.83 -7.37
CA LYS A 92 -9.56 18.20 -6.06
C LYS A 92 -8.37 17.25 -5.89
N ALA A 93 -8.00 16.52 -6.94
CA ALA A 93 -6.82 15.68 -6.94
C ALA A 93 -5.53 16.52 -6.81
N ALA A 94 -5.43 17.66 -7.52
CA ALA A 94 -4.30 18.57 -7.41
C ALA A 94 -4.18 19.17 -6.00
N GLU A 95 -5.27 19.65 -5.41
CA GLU A 95 -5.31 20.14 -4.02
C GLU A 95 -4.83 19.07 -3.04
N LEU A 96 -5.31 17.84 -3.22
CA LEU A 96 -4.96 16.73 -2.36
C LEU A 96 -3.48 16.38 -2.46
N LEU A 97 -2.89 16.41 -3.67
CA LEU A 97 -1.45 16.19 -3.86
C LEU A 97 -0.60 17.31 -3.25
N ALA A 98 -1.02 18.56 -3.42
CA ALA A 98 -0.33 19.72 -2.83
C ALA A 98 -0.30 19.65 -1.30
N SER A 99 -1.40 19.20 -0.67
CA SER A 99 -1.48 19.04 0.79
C SER A 99 -0.55 17.97 1.37
N LEU A 100 0.09 17.14 0.54
CA LEU A 100 1.09 16.16 0.99
C LEU A 100 2.53 16.70 0.97
N GLU A 101 2.74 17.90 0.39
CA GLU A 101 4.05 18.53 0.25
C GLU A 101 4.31 19.62 1.30
N GLU A 102 3.28 19.97 2.08
CA GLU A 102 3.34 20.86 3.25
C GLU A 102 3.71 20.11 4.54
#